data_AF-A0A0L6ZC71-F1
#
_entry.id   AF-A0A0L6ZC71-F1
#
_cell.length_a   1.000
_cell.length_b   1.000
_cell.length_c   1.000
_cell.angle_alpha   90.00
_cell.angle_beta   90.00
_cell.angle_gamma   90.00
#
_symmetry.space_group_name_H-M   'P 1'
#
loop_
_entity.id
_entity.type
_entity.pdbx_description
1 polymer ?
#
loop_
_entity_poly.entity_id
_entity_poly.type
_entity_poly.pdbx_seq_one_letter_code
_entity_poly.pdbx_strand_id
1 'polypeptide(L)'
;MVAHIAYWVLFAVMLFTTIIFIATKRFTFIDFVVYLSFWAFSETIDILVLIQFQMYYYVNNQVNIIYALLYHCIVYPTFGLIFSRLFPKKREILNLVKYNVLWIIFNTVFELVYVEATGTIVYLKWLVIPYSLLFYSVWTPLMTVYYLLVDKWLKKSFMDSTKKV
;
A
#
# COMPACT_ATOMS: atom_id res chain seq x y z
N MET A 1 5.33 10.24 23.55
CA MET A 1 5.34 11.57 22.89
C MET A 1 5.93 11.51 21.49
N VAL A 2 7.15 10.98 21.31
CA VAL A 2 7.80 10.83 19.99
C VAL A 2 6.95 10.07 18.96
N ALA A 3 6.41 8.90 19.33
CA ALA A 3 5.56 8.09 18.45
C ALA A 3 4.32 8.83 17.92
N HIS A 4 3.66 9.65 18.76
CA HIS A 4 2.51 10.45 18.33
C HIS A 4 2.90 11.49 17.28
N ILE A 5 4.00 12.20 17.53
CA ILE A 5 4.49 13.23 16.59
C ILE A 5 4.89 12.57 15.27
N ALA A 6 5.64 11.46 15.32
CA ALA A 6 6.03 10.71 14.14
C ALA A 6 4.82 10.18 13.35
N TYR A 7 3.80 9.67 14.03
CA TYR A 7 2.55 9.26 13.38
C TYR A 7 1.92 10.42 12.60
N TRP A 8 1.75 11.58 13.23
CA TRP A 8 1.11 12.73 12.59
C TRP A 8 1.95 13.33 11.46
N VAL A 9 3.28 13.29 11.57
CA VAL A 9 4.19 13.68 10.47
C VAL A 9 4.02 12.73 9.29
N LEU A 10 4.00 11.42 9.52
CA LEU A 10 3.75 10.43 8.46
C LEU A 10 2.39 10.67 7.80
N PHE A 11 1.35 10.84 8.61
CA PHE A 11 0.00 11.11 8.12
C PHE A 11 -0.04 12.36 7.24
N ALA A 12 0.56 13.47 7.69
CA ALA A 12 0.62 14.71 6.92
C ALA A 12 1.38 14.52 5.59
N VAL A 13 2.55 13.89 5.62
CA VAL A 13 3.34 13.61 4.41
C VAL A 13 2.56 12.75 3.41
N MET A 14 1.89 11.71 3.89
CA MET A 14 1.07 10.84 3.05
C MET A 14 -0.11 11.60 2.45
N LEU A 15 -0.83 12.39 3.27
CA LEU A 15 -1.95 13.21 2.81
C LEU A 15 -1.53 14.22 1.73
N PHE A 16 -0.43 14.95 1.95
CA PHE A 16 0.12 15.88 0.94
C PHE A 16 0.52 15.15 -0.34
N THR A 17 1.12 13.96 -0.20
CA THR A 17 1.46 13.12 -1.34
C THR A 17 0.20 12.72 -2.12
N THR A 18 -0.86 12.27 -1.45
CA THR A 18 -2.14 11.95 -2.09
C THR A 18 -2.67 13.15 -2.89
N ILE A 19 -2.70 14.34 -2.26
CA ILE A 19 -3.21 15.57 -2.88
C ILE A 19 -2.40 15.92 -4.12
N ILE A 20 -1.06 15.90 -4.04
CA ILE A 20 -0.17 16.21 -5.17
C ILE A 20 -0.42 15.25 -6.32
N PHE A 21 -0.51 13.95 -6.05
CA PHE A 21 -0.71 12.95 -7.11
C PHE A 21 -2.09 13.03 -7.76
N ILE A 22 -3.14 13.34 -6.99
CA ILE A 22 -4.49 13.59 -7.51
C ILE A 22 -4.50 14.86 -8.37
N ALA A 23 -3.87 15.94 -7.90
CA ALA A 23 -3.88 17.24 -8.57
C ALA A 23 -3.04 17.28 -9.86
N THR A 24 -1.91 16.57 -9.89
CA THR A 24 -0.93 16.69 -10.99
C THR A 24 -1.16 15.75 -12.15
N LYS A 25 -1.91 14.65 -11.99
CA LYS A 25 -2.06 13.63 -13.04
C LYS A 25 -3.49 13.14 -13.18
N ARG A 26 -3.93 12.98 -14.43
CA ARG A 26 -5.23 12.35 -14.77
C ARG A 26 -5.28 10.93 -14.22
N PHE A 27 -6.15 10.69 -13.25
CA PHE A 27 -6.37 9.38 -12.63
C PHE A 27 -7.18 8.52 -13.59
N THR A 28 -6.59 7.45 -14.11
CA THR A 28 -7.32 6.57 -15.03
C THR A 28 -8.27 5.67 -14.25
N PHE A 29 -9.30 5.15 -14.91
CA PHE A 29 -10.22 4.20 -14.27
C PHE A 29 -9.49 2.94 -13.77
N ILE A 30 -8.45 2.49 -14.48
CA ILE A 30 -7.59 1.37 -14.06
C ILE A 30 -6.87 1.72 -12.75
N ASP A 31 -6.26 2.92 -12.67
CA ASP A 31 -5.58 3.39 -11.46
C ASP A 31 -6.53 3.39 -10.27
N PHE A 32 -7.80 3.79 -10.49
CA PHE A 32 -8.84 3.82 -9.46
C PHE A 32 -9.24 2.42 -8.96
N VAL A 33 -9.48 1.48 -9.87
CA VAL A 33 -9.85 0.10 -9.48
C VAL A 33 -8.71 -0.57 -8.72
N VAL A 34 -7.47 -0.40 -9.18
CA VAL A 34 -6.29 -0.94 -8.49
C VAL A 34 -6.11 -0.29 -7.13
N TYR A 35 -6.22 1.04 -7.04
CA TYR A 35 -6.15 1.79 -5.79
C TYR A 35 -7.16 1.29 -4.76
N LEU A 36 -8.44 1.17 -5.15
CA LEU A 36 -9.51 0.74 -4.27
C LEU A 36 -9.29 -0.69 -3.76
N SER A 37 -8.85 -1.58 -4.66
CA SER A 37 -8.58 -2.98 -4.33
C SER A 37 -7.37 -3.11 -3.40
N PHE A 38 -6.34 -2.28 -3.61
CA PHE A 38 -5.17 -2.22 -2.73
C PHE A 38 -5.58 -1.80 -1.33
N TRP A 39 -6.35 -0.71 -1.22
CA TRP A 39 -6.86 -0.23 0.05
C TRP A 39 -7.67 -1.30 0.79
N ALA A 40 -8.69 -1.87 0.14
CA ALA A 40 -9.57 -2.87 0.77
C ALA A 40 -8.82 -4.12 1.24
N PHE A 41 -7.86 -4.61 0.45
CA PHE A 41 -7.09 -5.78 0.84
C PHE A 41 -6.11 -5.47 1.98
N SER A 42 -5.40 -4.34 1.91
CA SER A 42 -4.50 -3.91 3.00
C SER A 42 -5.27 -3.70 4.31
N GLU A 43 -6.44 -3.07 4.26
CA GLU A 43 -7.32 -2.91 5.42
C GLU A 43 -7.77 -4.28 5.98
N THR A 44 -8.18 -5.20 5.11
CA THR A 44 -8.61 -6.55 5.55
C THR A 44 -7.47 -7.29 6.27
N ILE A 45 -6.26 -7.28 5.71
CA ILE A 45 -5.10 -7.93 6.32
C ILE A 45 -4.71 -7.24 7.62
N ASP A 46 -4.66 -5.91 7.64
CA ASP A 46 -4.32 -5.15 8.85
C ASP A 46 -5.32 -5.43 9.97
N ILE A 47 -6.63 -5.38 9.71
CA ILE A 47 -7.66 -5.68 10.70
C ILE A 47 -7.46 -7.09 11.30
N LEU A 48 -7.17 -8.09 10.47
CA LEU A 48 -6.88 -9.44 10.96
C LEU A 48 -5.62 -9.44 11.85
N VAL A 49 -4.54 -8.82 11.41
CA VAL A 49 -3.26 -8.81 12.12
C VAL A 49 -3.32 -7.98 13.42
N LEU A 50 -4.03 -6.86 13.40
CA LEU A 50 -4.25 -5.90 14.49
C LEU A 50 -5.25 -6.41 15.53
N ILE A 51 -6.47 -6.73 15.09
CA ILE A 51 -7.59 -7.05 16.00
C ILE A 51 -7.58 -8.53 16.39
N GLN A 52 -7.50 -9.43 15.40
CA GLN A 52 -7.64 -10.87 15.65
C GLN A 52 -6.37 -11.47 16.25
N PHE A 53 -5.21 -11.15 15.67
CA PHE A 53 -3.94 -11.76 16.08
C PHE A 53 -3.15 -10.92 17.09
N GLN A 54 -3.50 -9.64 17.24
CA GLN A 54 -2.83 -8.69 18.16
C GLN A 54 -1.31 -8.67 17.94
N MET A 55 -0.90 -8.63 16.68
CA MET A 55 0.49 -8.76 16.28
C MET A 55 1.26 -7.44 16.44
N TYR A 56 0.56 -6.31 16.26
CA TYR A 56 1.05 -4.96 16.52
C TYR A 56 -0.12 -4.02 16.85
N TYR A 57 0.19 -2.82 17.33
CA TYR A 57 -0.76 -1.72 17.56
C TYR A 57 -0.21 -0.39 17.03
N TYR A 58 -1.08 0.61 16.87
CA TYR A 58 -0.67 1.94 16.41
C TYR A 58 -0.38 2.86 17.59
N VAL A 59 0.83 3.41 17.66
CA VAL A 59 1.32 4.44 18.61
C VAL A 59 1.39 4.01 20.09
N ASN A 60 0.44 3.21 20.58
CA ASN A 60 0.39 2.71 21.96
C ASN A 60 0.24 1.18 22.00
N ASN A 61 0.41 0.58 23.17
CA ASN A 61 0.36 -0.88 23.36
C ASN A 61 -1.07 -1.43 23.47
N GLN A 62 -2.06 -0.72 22.93
CA GLN A 62 -3.46 -1.08 22.98
C GLN A 62 -4.11 -0.75 21.63
N VAL A 63 -5.26 -1.36 21.34
CA VAL A 63 -6.00 -1.00 20.13
C VAL A 63 -6.48 0.45 20.25
N ASN A 64 -5.94 1.34 19.42
CA ASN A 64 -6.48 2.67 19.22
C ASN A 64 -7.08 2.79 17.82
N ILE A 65 -8.41 2.69 17.76
CA ILE A 65 -9.18 2.67 16.52
C ILE A 65 -8.97 3.95 15.69
N ILE A 66 -8.76 5.11 16.34
CA ILE A 66 -8.60 6.37 15.61
C ILE A 66 -7.30 6.35 14.78
N TYR A 67 -6.19 5.92 15.37
CA TYR A 67 -4.92 5.83 14.64
C TYR A 67 -4.97 4.75 13.55
N ALA A 68 -5.60 3.61 13.81
CA ALA A 68 -5.77 2.57 12.80
C ALA A 68 -6.62 3.08 11.61
N LEU A 69 -7.79 3.66 11.89
CA LEU A 69 -8.71 4.18 10.88
C LEU A 69 -8.05 5.26 10.00
N LEU A 70 -7.36 6.22 10.61
CA LEU A 70 -6.67 7.27 9.88
C LEU A 70 -5.53 6.71 9.00
N TYR A 71 -4.84 5.68 9.49
CA TYR A 71 -3.82 4.98 8.72
C TYR A 71 -4.44 4.25 7.51
N HIS A 72 -5.59 3.60 7.71
CA HIS A 72 -6.34 2.91 6.66
C HIS A 72 -6.92 3.86 5.62
N CYS A 73 -7.38 5.04 6.02
CA CYS A 73 -7.99 6.00 5.11
C CYS A 73 -6.97 6.82 4.30
N ILE A 74 -5.76 7.04 4.83
CA ILE A 74 -4.78 7.94 4.20
C ILE A 74 -3.51 7.21 3.81
N VAL A 75 -2.89 6.46 4.71
CA VAL A 75 -1.56 5.87 4.45
C VAL A 75 -1.68 4.75 3.43
N TYR A 76 -2.47 3.69 3.70
CA TYR A 76 -2.61 2.58 2.75
C TYR A 76 -3.08 2.99 1.35
N PRO A 77 -4.08 3.87 1.20
CA PRO A 77 -4.52 4.28 -0.12
C PRO A 77 -3.45 5.10 -0.84
N THR A 78 -2.66 5.91 -0.12
CA THR A 78 -1.51 6.62 -0.69
C THR A 78 -0.46 5.65 -1.24
N PHE A 79 -0.14 4.58 -0.51
CA PHE A 79 0.74 3.52 -1.02
C PHE A 79 0.18 2.87 -2.30
N GLY A 80 -1.11 2.51 -2.31
CA GLY A 80 -1.77 1.95 -3.49
C GLY A 80 -1.74 2.90 -4.69
N LEU A 81 -1.90 4.20 -4.44
CA LEU A 81 -1.80 5.25 -5.46
C LEU A 81 -0.37 5.37 -6.01
N ILE A 82 0.65 5.40 -5.14
CA ILE A 82 2.05 5.48 -5.59
C ILE A 82 2.40 4.22 -6.37
N PHE A 83 1.94 3.05 -5.91
CA PHE A 83 2.14 1.77 -6.58
C PHE A 83 1.50 1.71 -7.97
N SER A 84 0.27 2.19 -8.15
CA SER A 84 -0.34 2.21 -9.49
C SER A 84 0.37 3.22 -10.40
N ARG A 85 0.79 4.37 -9.86
CA ARG A 85 1.39 5.46 -10.64
C ARG A 85 2.82 5.23 -11.08
N LEU A 86 3.62 4.56 -10.26
CA LEU A 86 4.99 4.22 -10.60
C LEU A 86 5.07 2.87 -11.32
N PHE A 87 3.92 2.25 -11.63
CA PHE A 87 3.88 0.99 -12.34
C PHE A 87 4.60 1.08 -13.70
N PRO A 88 5.49 0.12 -14.04
CA PRO A 88 6.28 0.22 -15.27
C PRO A 88 5.43 0.28 -16.53
N LYS A 89 5.61 1.33 -17.34
CA LYS A 89 4.97 1.46 -18.67
C LYS A 89 5.40 0.33 -19.60
N LYS A 90 6.69 -0.02 -19.59
CA LYS A 90 7.26 -1.15 -20.32
C LYS A 90 7.12 -2.41 -19.48
N ARG A 91 6.20 -3.28 -19.86
CA ARG A 91 5.83 -4.50 -19.12
C ARG A 91 6.76 -5.70 -19.39
N GLU A 92 8.03 -5.40 -19.65
CA GLU A 92 9.06 -6.42 -19.75
C GLU A 92 9.25 -7.07 -18.36
N ILE A 93 9.44 -8.38 -18.33
CA ILE A 93 9.55 -9.15 -17.08
C ILE A 93 10.62 -8.55 -16.17
N LEU A 94 11.77 -8.15 -16.72
CA LEU A 94 12.86 -7.55 -15.95
C LEU A 94 12.44 -6.24 -15.25
N ASN A 95 11.64 -5.40 -15.89
CA ASN A 95 11.18 -4.15 -15.30
C ASN A 95 10.18 -4.41 -14.16
N LEU A 96 9.32 -5.43 -14.33
CA LEU A 96 8.38 -5.84 -13.28
C LEU A 96 9.11 -6.45 -12.09
N VAL A 97 10.14 -7.27 -12.31
CA VAL A 97 10.97 -7.82 -11.23
C VAL A 97 11.68 -6.70 -10.47
N LYS A 98 12.35 -5.78 -11.18
CA LYS A 98 12.99 -4.61 -10.55
C LYS A 98 12.00 -3.78 -9.73
N TYR A 99 10.81 -3.56 -10.27
CA TYR A 99 9.76 -2.82 -9.59
C TYR A 99 9.34 -3.47 -8.27
N ASN A 100 9.13 -4.79 -8.28
CA ASN A 100 8.79 -5.55 -7.08
C ASN A 100 9.92 -5.52 -6.04
N VAL A 101 11.16 -5.78 -6.46
CA VAL A 101 12.33 -5.74 -5.56
C VAL A 101 12.48 -4.37 -4.91
N LEU A 102 12.31 -3.28 -5.67
CA LEU A 102 12.36 -1.93 -5.11
C LEU A 102 11.27 -1.69 -4.06
N TRP A 103 10.04 -2.16 -4.31
CA TRP A 103 8.96 -2.04 -3.32
C TRP A 103 9.20 -2.88 -2.07
N ILE A 104 9.72 -4.10 -2.21
CA ILE A 104 10.05 -4.97 -1.08
C ILE A 104 11.11 -4.30 -0.20
N ILE A 105 12.19 -3.80 -0.82
CA ILE A 105 13.27 -3.09 -0.12
C ILE A 105 12.72 -1.82 0.52
N PHE A 106 11.99 -1.00 -0.24
CA PHE A 106 11.44 0.27 0.26
C PHE A 106 10.55 0.07 1.48
N ASN A 107 9.58 -0.86 1.41
CA ASN A 107 8.68 -1.09 2.55
C ASN A 107 9.43 -1.67 3.75
N THR A 108 10.34 -2.63 3.54
CA THR A 108 11.12 -3.22 4.65
C THR A 108 12.00 -2.17 5.32
N VAL A 109 12.69 -1.33 4.54
CA VAL A 109 13.53 -0.24 5.06
C VAL A 109 12.70 0.84 5.73
N PHE A 110 11.58 1.23 5.14
CA PHE A 110 10.66 2.19 5.74
C PHE A 110 10.16 1.70 7.10
N GLU A 111 9.82 0.42 7.19
CA GLU A 111 9.36 -0.20 8.41
C GLU A 111 10.44 -0.22 9.50
N LEU A 112 11.66 -0.63 9.16
CA LEU A 112 12.79 -0.66 10.10
C LEU A 112 13.23 0.74 10.55
N VAL A 113 13.43 1.66 9.60
CA VAL A 113 14.10 2.94 9.84
C VAL A 113 13.13 4.00 10.35
N TYR A 114 11.86 3.93 9.95
CA TYR A 114 10.85 4.90 10.37
C TYR A 114 9.89 4.29 11.38
N VAL A 115 9.16 3.25 11.00
CA VAL A 115 8.02 2.76 11.78
C VAL A 115 8.46 2.21 13.14
N GLU A 116 9.41 1.27 13.12
CA GLU A 116 9.95 0.63 14.32
C GLU A 116 10.77 1.63 15.15
N ALA A 117 11.70 2.35 14.51
CA ALA A 117 12.56 3.31 15.20
C ALA A 117 11.80 4.45 15.92
N THR A 118 10.66 4.89 15.36
CA THR A 118 9.84 5.95 15.97
C THR A 118 8.75 5.42 16.92
N GLY A 119 8.49 4.11 16.90
CA GLY A 119 7.38 3.48 17.62
C GLY A 119 6.00 3.87 17.06
N THR A 120 5.92 4.24 15.78
CA THR A 120 4.64 4.59 15.13
C THR A 120 3.71 3.37 15.06
N ILE A 121 4.29 2.19 14.84
CA ILE A 121 3.64 0.89 15.08
C ILE A 121 4.42 0.19 16.19
N VAL A 122 3.70 -0.28 17.20
CA VAL A 122 4.25 -1.03 18.32
C VAL A 122 4.08 -2.51 18.01
N TYR A 123 5.18 -3.15 17.63
CA TYR A 123 5.22 -4.58 17.35
C TYR A 123 5.20 -5.41 18.64
N LEU A 124 4.24 -6.32 18.76
CA LEU A 124 4.13 -7.23 19.91
C LEU A 124 4.64 -8.63 19.59
N LYS A 125 4.20 -9.18 18.47
CA LYS A 125 4.54 -10.54 18.00
C LYS A 125 5.09 -10.54 16.57
N TRP A 126 4.96 -9.41 15.87
CA TRP A 126 5.40 -9.27 14.50
C TRP A 126 6.84 -8.77 14.45
N LEU A 127 7.73 -9.60 13.93
CA LEU A 127 9.11 -9.23 13.65
C LEU A 127 9.21 -8.63 12.25
N VAL A 128 9.70 -7.39 12.14
CA VAL A 128 9.89 -6.73 10.84
C VAL A 128 10.77 -7.59 9.92
N ILE A 129 11.84 -8.16 10.47
CA ILE A 129 12.57 -9.26 9.84
C ILE A 129 12.32 -10.54 10.66
N PRO A 130 11.80 -11.63 10.05
CA PRO A 130 11.60 -11.84 8.62
C PRO A 130 10.18 -11.55 8.09
N TYR A 131 9.19 -11.25 8.95
CA TYR A 131 7.78 -11.33 8.54
C TYR A 131 7.39 -10.24 7.54
N SER A 132 7.82 -8.99 7.72
CA SER A 132 7.52 -7.93 6.76
C SER A 132 8.19 -8.19 5.41
N LEU A 133 9.45 -8.66 5.43
CA LEU A 133 10.15 -9.03 4.20
C LEU A 133 9.41 -10.14 3.44
N LEU A 134 8.98 -11.20 4.13
CA LEU A 134 8.20 -12.29 3.54
C LEU A 134 6.84 -11.79 3.03
N PHE A 135 6.15 -10.98 3.82
CA PHE A 135 4.86 -10.40 3.45
C PHE A 135 4.99 -9.57 2.17
N TYR A 136 5.92 -8.62 2.11
CA TYR A 136 6.11 -7.80 0.91
C TYR A 136 6.57 -8.62 -0.30
N SER A 137 7.37 -9.67 -0.08
CA SER A 137 7.82 -10.57 -1.15
C SER A 137 6.68 -11.34 -1.82
N VAL A 138 5.57 -11.56 -1.12
CA VAL A 138 4.35 -12.17 -1.68
C VAL A 138 3.37 -11.10 -2.15
N TRP A 139 3.19 -10.04 -1.36
CA TRP A 139 2.22 -8.99 -1.58
C TRP A 139 2.51 -8.18 -2.86
N THR A 140 3.75 -7.72 -3.07
CA THR A 140 4.03 -6.85 -4.21
C THR A 140 3.90 -7.59 -5.55
N PRO A 141 4.38 -8.84 -5.71
CA PRO A 141 4.19 -9.55 -6.98
C PRO A 141 2.72 -9.89 -7.22
N LEU A 142 1.97 -10.25 -6.17
CA LEU A 142 0.54 -10.48 -6.27
C LEU A 142 -0.19 -9.25 -6.81
N MET A 143 0.11 -8.07 -6.25
CA MET A 143 -0.48 -6.80 -6.73
C MET A 143 -0.02 -6.41 -8.13
N THR A 144 1.21 -6.76 -8.50
CA THR A 144 1.70 -6.58 -9.87
C THR A 144 0.89 -7.43 -10.86
N VAL A 145 0.68 -8.71 -10.55
CA VAL A 145 -0.13 -9.62 -11.37
C VAL A 145 -1.57 -9.12 -11.45
N TYR A 146 -2.15 -8.72 -10.31
CA TYR A 146 -3.50 -8.17 -10.25
C TYR A 146 -3.66 -6.95 -11.17
N TYR A 147 -2.74 -5.99 -11.11
CA TYR A 147 -2.73 -4.81 -11.99
C TYR A 147 -2.79 -5.22 -13.47
N LEU A 148 -1.95 -6.18 -13.87
CA LEU A 148 -1.88 -6.65 -15.26
C LEU A 148 -3.19 -7.32 -15.71
N LEU A 149 -3.83 -8.08 -14.82
CA LEU A 149 -5.12 -8.73 -15.11
C LEU A 149 -6.24 -7.70 -15.27
N VAL A 150 -6.34 -6.73 -14.38
CA VAL A 150 -7.34 -5.66 -14.44
C VAL A 150 -7.20 -4.84 -15.71
N ASP A 151 -5.98 -4.43 -16.06
CA ASP A 151 -5.72 -3.68 -17.30
C ASP A 151 -6.09 -4.49 -18.55
N LYS A 152 -5.76 -5.78 -18.58
CA LYS A 152 -6.10 -6.67 -19.70
C LYS A 152 -7.61 -6.83 -19.84
N TRP A 153 -8.31 -7.04 -18.72
CA TRP A 153 -9.77 -7.22 -18.70
C TRP A 153 -10.50 -5.96 -19.16
N LEU A 154 -10.13 -4.79 -18.62
CA LEU A 154 -10.76 -3.52 -18.98
C LEU A 154 -10.55 -3.19 -20.46
N LYS A 155 -9.33 -3.35 -20.99
CA LYS A 155 -9.06 -3.13 -22.42
C LYS A 155 -9.91 -4.03 -23.31
N LYS A 156 -10.06 -5.31 -22.96
CA LYS A 156 -10.91 -6.25 -23.70
C LYS A 156 -12.38 -5.78 -23.70
N SER A 157 -12.92 -5.42 -22.55
CA SER A 157 -14.30 -4.96 -22.43
C SER A 157 -14.60 -3.70 -23.25
N PHE A 158 -13.65 -2.75 -23.34
CA PHE A 158 -13.79 -1.58 -24.20
C PHE A 158 -13.73 -1.90 -25.69
N MET A 159 -12.90 -2.86 -26.12
CA MET A 159 -12.84 -3.27 -27.52
C MET A 159 -14.13 -3.98 -27.95
N ASP A 160 -14.69 -4.82 -27.09
CA ASP A 160 -15.92 -5.57 -27.40
C ASP A 160 -17.16 -4.67 -27.46
N SER A 161 -17.18 -3.53 -26.75
CA SER A 161 -18.28 -2.56 -26.85
C SER A 161 -18.24 -1.74 -28.14
N THR A 162 -17.05 -1.38 -28.64
CA THR A 162 -16.91 -0.63 -29.91
C THR A 162 -17.27 -1.42 -31.16
N LYS A 163 -17.19 -2.76 -31.12
CA LYS A 163 -17.58 -3.63 -32.24
C LYS A 163 -19.10 -3.86 -32.38
N LYS A 164 -19.89 -3.46 -31.37
CA LYS A 164 -21.35 -3.63 -31.35
C LYS A 164 -22.11 -2.38 -31.79
N VAL A 165 -21.40 -1.32 -32.17
CA VAL A 165 -21.94 -0.08 -32.76
C VAL A 165 -21.66 -0.11 -34.25
#